data_AF-A0A933IIL5-F1
#
_entry.id   AF-A0A933IIL5-F1
#
_cell.length_a   1.000
_cell.length_b   1.000
_cell.length_c   1.000
_cell.angle_alpha   90.00
_cell.angle_beta   90.00
_cell.angle_gamma   90.00
#
_symmetry.space_group_name_H-M   'P 1'
#
loop_
_entity.id
_entity.type
_entity.pdbx_description
1 polymer ?
#
loop_
_entity_poly.entity_id
_entity_poly.type
_entity_poly.pdbx_seq_one_letter_code
_entity_poly.pdbx_strand_id
1 'polypeptide(L)' 'NVTGIARLKLYKGNCDVVGRKSPVSLYDPEFATFEAEQVYQQGDATGFIRLNALRLRIRALTQQRQNA' A
#
# COMPACT_ATOMS: atom_id res chain seq x y z
N ASN A 1 -7.10 18.10 2.82
CA ASN A 1 -6.49 17.78 4.14
C ASN A 1 -4.97 17.72 4.02
N VAL A 2 -4.26 18.86 4.11
CA VAL A 2 -2.78 18.89 4.10
C VAL A 2 -2.29 19.74 5.26
N THR A 3 -2.25 19.13 6.45
CA THR A 3 -1.86 19.80 7.70
C THR A 3 -1.10 18.82 8.58
N GLY A 4 0.08 19.19 9.09
CA GLY A 4 0.89 18.31 9.94
C GLY A 4 2.33 18.80 10.09
N ILE A 5 3.16 17.97 10.72
CA ILE A 5 4.58 18.23 10.94
C ILE A 5 5.41 17.13 10.30
N ALA A 6 6.34 17.53 9.44
CA ALA A 6 7.41 16.68 8.93
C ALA A 6 8.70 16.99 9.70
N ARG A 7 9.36 15.95 10.21
CA ARG A 7 10.66 16.04 10.88
C ARG A 7 11.74 15.68 9.89
N LEU A 8 12.74 16.55 9.75
CA LEU A 8 13.81 16.41 8.77
C LEU A 8 15.16 16.29 9.48
N LYS A 9 16.05 15.50 8.91
CA LYS A 9 17.48 15.48 9.25
C LYS A 9 18.23 16.16 8.10
N LEU A 10 18.96 17.22 8.43
CA LEU A 10 19.76 17.96 7.47
C LEU A 10 21.22 17.57 7.64
N TYR A 11 21.88 17.13 6.56
CA TYR A 11 23.28 16.73 6.63
C TYR A 11 23.98 16.94 5.30
N LYS A 12 25.06 17.74 5.28
CA LYS A 12 25.93 17.98 4.10
C LYS A 12 25.17 18.27 2.80
N GLY A 13 24.15 19.12 2.87
CA GLY A 13 23.31 19.47 1.72
C GLY A 13 22.15 18.50 1.44
N ASN A 14 22.07 17.38 2.16
CA ASN A 14 20.93 16.46 2.09
C ASN A 14 19.84 16.82 3.11
N CYS A 15 18.62 16.43 2.79
CA CYS A 15 17.42 16.58 3.61
C CYS A 15 16.63 15.28 3.61
N ASP A 16 16.66 14.55 4.74
CA ASP A 16 16.01 13.25 4.89
C ASP A 16 14.79 13.37 5.82
N VAL A 17 13.66 12.80 5.41
CA VAL A 17 12.47 12.75 6.27
C VAL A 17 12.62 11.63 7.30
N VAL A 18 12.64 12.00 8.57
CA VAL A 18 12.82 11.06 9.70
C VAL A 18 11.55 10.86 10.54
N GLY A 19 10.49 11.62 10.27
CA GLY A 19 9.22 11.42 10.97
C GLY A 19 8.11 12.30 10.42
N ARG A 20 6.86 11.87 10.62
CA ARG A 20 5.64 12.58 10.20
C ARG A 20 4.60 12.46 11.31
N LYS A 21 3.84 13.52 11.56
CA LYS A 21 2.63 13.47 12.40
C LYS A 21 1.60 14.46 11.88
N SER A 22 0.33 14.10 11.93
CA SER A 22 -0.77 14.95 11.47
C SER A 22 -2.03 14.69 12.31
N PRO A 23 -2.77 15.74 12.70
CA PRO A 23 -4.08 15.56 13.34
C PRO A 23 -5.15 15.05 12.35
N VAL A 24 -4.88 15.07 11.05
CA VAL A 24 -5.75 14.60 9.97
C VAL A 24 -5.08 13.47 9.18
N SER A 25 -4.32 12.62 9.87
CA SER A 25 -3.63 11.47 9.30
C SER A 25 -4.63 10.42 8.81
N LEU A 26 -4.40 9.88 7.62
CA LEU A 26 -5.09 8.68 7.12
C LEU A 26 -4.32 7.39 7.45
N TYR A 27 -3.11 7.50 7.99
CA TYR A 27 -2.37 6.37 8.50
C TYR A 27 -2.93 5.98 9.87
N ASP A 28 -3.31 4.71 10.00
CA ASP A 28 -3.79 4.10 11.24
C ASP A 28 -2.88 2.92 11.62
N PRO A 29 -2.17 3.00 12.77
CA PRO A 29 -1.29 1.93 13.24
C PRO A 29 -2.00 0.59 13.47
N GLU A 30 -3.29 0.59 13.82
CA GLU A 30 -4.03 -0.63 14.13
C GLU A 30 -4.31 -1.47 12.88
N PHE A 31 -4.51 -0.82 11.73
CA PHE A 31 -4.65 -1.51 10.44
C PHE A 31 -3.30 -1.86 9.80
N ALA A 32 -2.23 -1.14 10.13
CA ALA A 32 -0.91 -1.31 9.53
C ALA A 32 -0.02 -2.32 10.27
N THR A 33 -0.34 -2.64 11.52
CA THR A 33 0.44 -3.58 12.32
C THR A 33 0.19 -5.04 11.91
N PHE A 34 1.20 -5.89 12.14
CA PHE A 34 1.08 -7.34 11.97
C PHE A 34 0.49 -8.05 13.19
N GLU A 35 0.39 -7.36 14.32
CA GLU A 35 0.00 -7.94 15.62
C GLU A 35 -1.51 -7.89 15.89
N ALA A 36 -2.27 -7.08 15.12
CA ALA A 36 -3.70 -6.88 15.35
C ALA A 36 -4.55 -7.84 14.50
N GLU A 37 -5.01 -8.93 15.12
CA GLU A 37 -5.78 -9.97 14.43
C GLU A 37 -7.26 -9.60 14.19
N GLN A 38 -7.78 -8.55 14.84
CA GLN A 38 -9.23 -8.26 14.85
C GLN A 38 -9.67 -7.11 13.93
N VAL A 39 -8.74 -6.27 13.47
CA VAL A 39 -9.07 -5.01 12.76
C VAL A 39 -9.15 -5.22 11.24
N TYR A 40 -8.49 -6.26 10.71
CA TYR A 40 -8.45 -6.56 9.27
C TYR A 40 -8.57 -8.07 9.00
N GLN A 41 -9.51 -8.47 8.13
CA GLN A 41 -9.67 -9.86 7.70
C GLN A 41 -8.75 -10.19 6.52
N GLN A 42 -7.61 -10.85 6.80
CA GLN A 42 -6.61 -11.17 5.78
C GLN A 42 -7.13 -12.05 4.63
N GLY A 43 -8.17 -12.87 4.88
CA GLY A 43 -8.79 -13.72 3.85
C GLY A 43 -9.31 -12.94 2.64
N ASP A 44 -9.78 -11.71 2.84
CA ASP A 44 -10.36 -10.87 1.80
C ASP A 44 -9.35 -10.48 0.72
N ALA A 45 -8.05 -10.42 1.09
CA ALA A 45 -6.97 -10.14 0.14
C ALA A 45 -6.96 -11.14 -1.02
N THR A 46 -7.29 -12.40 -0.78
CA THR A 46 -7.31 -13.45 -1.82
C THR A 46 -8.33 -13.12 -2.91
N GLY A 47 -9.55 -12.73 -2.51
CA GLY A 47 -10.59 -12.33 -3.44
C GLY A 47 -10.19 -11.07 -4.22
N PHE A 48 -9.71 -10.05 -3.49
CA PHE A 48 -9.26 -8.79 -4.07
C PHE A 48 -8.17 -8.98 -5.13
N ILE A 49 -7.13 -9.78 -4.83
CA ILE A 49 -6.03 -10.06 -5.76
C ILE A 49 -6.55 -10.79 -7.01
N ARG A 50 -7.40 -11.81 -6.85
CA ARG A 50 -7.95 -12.58 -7.97
C ARG A 50 -8.77 -11.71 -8.91
N LEU A 51 -9.63 -10.83 -8.38
CA LEU A 51 -10.47 -9.93 -9.17
C LEU A 51 -9.62 -8.89 -9.90
N ASN A 52 -8.69 -8.22 -9.22
CA ASN A 52 -7.82 -7.22 -9.86
C ASN A 52 -6.90 -7.81 -10.93
N ALA A 53 -6.41 -9.03 -10.71
CA ALA A 53 -5.55 -9.73 -11.66
C ALA A 53 -6.32 -10.34 -12.85
N LEU A 54 -7.65 -10.43 -12.80
CA LEU A 54 -8.45 -11.13 -13.81
C LEU A 54 -8.17 -10.65 -15.24
N ARG A 55 -8.16 -9.33 -15.45
CA ARG A 55 -7.87 -8.72 -16.76
C ARG A 55 -6.49 -9.10 -17.30
N LEU A 56 -5.49 -9.22 -16.42
CA LEU A 56 -4.12 -9.57 -16.79
C LEU A 56 -4.03 -11.05 -17.18
N ARG A 57 -4.70 -11.92 -16.42
CA ARG A 57 -4.76 -13.36 -16.70
C ARG A 57 -5.44 -13.63 -18.05
N ILE A 58 -6.54 -12.96 -18.34
CA ILE A 58 -7.24 -13.07 -19.65
C ILE A 58 -6.31 -12.64 -20.78
N ARG A 59 -5.65 -11.48 -20.65
CA ARG A 59 -4.70 -11.00 -21.66
C ARG A 59 -3.58 -12.02 -21.92
N ALA A 60 -3.00 -12.58 -20.87
CA ALA A 60 -1.94 -13.58 -20.99
C ALA A 60 -2.42 -14.85 -21.73
N LEU A 61 -3.62 -15.33 -21.40
CA LEU A 61 -4.23 -16.49 -22.07
C LEU A 61 -4.50 -16.21 -23.56
N THR A 62 -5.01 -15.02 -23.89
CA THR A 62 -5.25 -14.63 -25.29
C THR A 62 -3.94 -14.53 -26.07
N GLN A 63 -2.88 -13.96 -25.49
CA GLN A 63 -1.57 -13.88 -26.15
C GLN A 63 -0.97 -15.27 -26.38
N GLN A 64 -1.08 -16.18 -25.41
CA GLN A 64 -0.62 -17.56 -25.57
C GLN A 64 -1.35 -18.28 -26.71
N ARG A 65 -2.67 -18.05 -26.85
CA ARG A 65 -3.45 -18.59 -27.98
C ARG A 65 -3.09 -18.00 -29.34
N GLN A 66 -2.63 -16.75 -29.38
CA GLN A 66 -2.21 -16.10 -30.63
C GLN A 66 -0.80 -16.53 -31.07
N ASN A 67 0.03 -16.95 -30.11
CA ASN A 67 1.41 -17.37 -30.35
C ASN A 67 1.56 -18.90 -30.55
N ALA A 68 0.46 -19.65 -30.42
CA ALA A 68 0.39 -21.09 -30.65
C ALA A 68 -0.28 -21.37 -31.99
#